data_AF-A0A0B5JNV7-F1
#
_entry.id   AF-A0A0B5JNV7-F1
#
_cell.length_a   1.000
_cell.length_b   1.000
_cell.length_c   1.000
_cell.angle_alpha   90.00
_cell.angle_beta   90.00
_cell.angle_gamma   90.00
#
_symmetry.space_group_name_H-M   'P 1'
#
loop_
_entity.id
_entity.type
_entity.pdbx_description
1 polymer ?
#
loop_
_entity_poly.entity_id
_entity_poly.type
_entity_poly.pdbx_seq_one_letter_code
_entity_poly.pdbx_strand_id
1 'polypeptide(L)'
;GSPGAVDRNLKTVTGAFNLNWAVTQEVGTIIEAELGIPFAIDNDANVAALGERWVGAGNNNPDVVFVTLGTGVGGGIIADGNLIHGVAGAGGEIGHIIVEPDTGFECTCGNKGCLETVASATGVVRVARHLAEEYEGISSIK
;
A
#
# COMPACT_ATOMS: atom_id res chain seq x y z
N GLY A 1 -6.74 4.15 -9.88
CA GLY A 1 -5.91 3.89 -8.71
C GLY A 1 -4.77 4.89 -8.70
N SER A 2 -4.46 5.48 -7.55
CA SER A 2 -3.31 6.35 -7.34
C SER A 2 -2.58 5.93 -6.07
N PRO A 3 -1.24 6.06 -5.99
CA PRO A 3 -0.56 6.01 -4.71
C PRO A 3 -1.04 7.17 -3.82
N GLY A 4 -0.88 7.03 -2.51
CA GLY A 4 -1.33 8.01 -1.51
C GLY A 4 -2.76 7.77 -1.02
N ALA A 5 -3.17 8.60 -0.06
CA ALA A 5 -4.52 8.59 0.50
C ALA A 5 -5.48 9.35 -0.42
N VAL A 6 -6.62 8.74 -0.72
CA VAL A 6 -7.60 9.28 -1.67
C VAL A 6 -8.87 9.69 -0.95
N ASP A 7 -9.29 10.95 -1.13
CA ASP A 7 -10.65 11.36 -0.80
C ASP A 7 -11.53 11.15 -2.03
N ARG A 8 -12.48 10.23 -1.93
CA ARG A 8 -13.35 9.82 -3.05
C ARG A 8 -14.44 10.85 -3.36
N ASN A 9 -14.86 11.63 -2.37
CA ASN A 9 -15.91 12.64 -2.54
C ASN A 9 -15.32 13.88 -3.21
N LEU A 10 -14.15 14.31 -2.75
CA LEU A 10 -13.41 15.43 -3.32
C LEU A 10 -12.60 15.04 -4.56
N LYS A 11 -12.40 13.74 -4.78
CA LYS A 11 -11.56 13.16 -5.85
C LYS A 11 -10.13 13.69 -5.81
N THR A 12 -9.60 13.84 -4.60
CA THR A 12 -8.26 14.36 -4.34
C THR A 12 -7.31 13.27 -3.87
N VAL A 13 -6.02 13.52 -4.03
CA VAL A 13 -4.94 12.63 -3.56
C VAL A 13 -3.99 13.41 -2.66
N THR A 14 -3.68 12.86 -1.48
CA THR A 14 -2.73 13.42 -0.51
C THR A 14 -1.64 12.40 -0.18
N GLY A 15 -0.40 12.86 -0.01
CA GLY A 15 0.69 12.01 0.48
C GLY A 15 1.32 11.07 -0.56
N ALA A 16 1.10 11.30 -1.86
CA ALA A 16 1.76 10.57 -2.94
C ALA A 16 3.20 11.10 -3.16
N PHE A 17 4.05 11.00 -2.15
CA PHE A 17 5.41 11.57 -2.16
C PHE A 17 6.30 10.97 -3.25
N ASN A 18 6.08 9.71 -3.63
CA ASN A 18 6.77 9.07 -4.75
C ASN A 18 6.46 9.74 -6.11
N LEU A 19 5.35 10.48 -6.22
CA LEU A 19 5.00 11.30 -7.38
C LEU A 19 5.42 12.77 -7.24
N ASN A 20 6.19 13.11 -6.19
CA ASN A 20 6.50 14.48 -5.79
C ASN A 20 5.26 15.33 -5.46
N TRP A 21 4.15 14.71 -5.08
CA TRP A 21 2.93 15.42 -4.68
C TRP A 21 2.97 15.74 -3.18
N ALA A 22 3.72 16.80 -2.85
CA ALA A 22 3.89 17.26 -1.48
C ALA A 22 2.63 17.94 -0.89
N VAL A 23 1.68 18.30 -1.74
CA VAL A 23 0.39 18.90 -1.37
C VAL A 23 -0.75 18.12 -2.01
N THR A 24 -1.95 18.27 -1.47
CA THR A 24 -3.16 17.64 -2.02
C THR A 24 -3.37 18.03 -3.48
N GLN A 25 -3.66 17.04 -4.33
CA GLN A 25 -3.90 17.22 -5.76
C GLN A 25 -5.38 17.03 -6.09
N GLU A 26 -5.95 17.93 -6.90
CA GLU A 26 -7.34 17.88 -7.39
C GLU A 26 -7.48 17.05 -8.66
N VAL A 27 -7.18 15.75 -8.54
CA VAL A 27 -7.10 14.85 -9.71
C VAL A 27 -8.43 14.74 -10.45
N GLY A 28 -9.54 14.53 -9.73
CA GLY A 28 -10.83 14.29 -10.38
C GLY A 28 -11.41 15.50 -11.08
N THR A 29 -11.39 16.68 -10.43
CA THR A 29 -11.95 17.91 -11.01
C THR A 29 -11.28 18.25 -12.35
N ILE A 30 -9.95 18.13 -12.42
CA ILE A 30 -9.19 18.40 -13.64
C ILE A 30 -9.56 17.40 -14.73
N ILE A 31 -9.58 16.09 -14.42
CA ILE A 31 -9.87 15.05 -15.43
C ILE A 31 -11.30 15.15 -15.96
N GLU A 32 -12.30 15.40 -15.10
CA GLU A 32 -13.69 15.54 -15.52
C GLU A 32 -13.91 16.77 -16.42
N ALA A 33 -13.27 17.90 -16.08
CA ALA A 33 -13.34 19.12 -16.88
C ALA A 33 -12.77 18.92 -18.29
N GLU A 34 -11.65 18.22 -18.41
CA GLU A 34 -10.97 18.00 -19.70
C GLU A 34 -11.64 16.92 -20.55
N LEU A 35 -12.17 15.85 -19.93
CA LEU A 35 -12.73 14.72 -20.67
C LEU A 35 -14.25 14.79 -20.84
N GLY A 36 -14.96 15.57 -20.03
CA GLY A 36 -16.43 15.68 -20.09
C GLY A 36 -17.17 14.39 -19.73
N ILE A 37 -16.52 13.47 -19.01
CA ILE A 37 -17.10 12.18 -18.56
C ILE A 37 -16.97 12.02 -17.04
N PRO A 38 -17.85 11.22 -16.40
CA PRO A 38 -17.73 10.93 -14.98
C PRO A 38 -16.40 10.25 -14.62
N PHE A 39 -15.78 10.66 -13.52
CA PHE A 39 -14.52 10.13 -13.03
C PHE A 39 -14.64 9.61 -11.59
N ALA A 40 -14.00 8.46 -11.33
CA ALA A 40 -13.84 7.89 -10.02
C ALA A 40 -12.36 7.54 -9.76
N ILE A 41 -11.92 7.72 -8.53
CA ILE A 41 -10.56 7.43 -8.09
C ILE A 41 -10.59 6.75 -6.72
N ASP A 42 -9.57 5.93 -6.47
CA ASP A 42 -9.31 5.28 -5.20
C ASP A 42 -7.80 4.99 -5.10
N ASN A 43 -7.34 4.55 -3.93
CA ASN A 43 -5.97 4.10 -3.71
C ASN A 43 -5.63 2.93 -4.68
N ASP A 44 -4.38 2.83 -5.11
CA ASP A 44 -3.92 1.83 -6.08
C ASP A 44 -4.09 0.38 -5.60
N ALA A 45 -3.71 0.06 -4.37
CA ALA A 45 -3.91 -1.25 -3.76
C ALA A 45 -5.40 -1.58 -3.55
N ASN A 46 -6.21 -0.57 -3.21
CA ASN A 46 -7.67 -0.69 -3.15
C ASN A 46 -8.29 -1.09 -4.50
N VAL A 47 -7.91 -0.41 -5.59
CA VAL A 47 -8.42 -0.76 -6.93
C VAL A 47 -7.91 -2.12 -7.38
N ALA A 48 -6.67 -2.48 -7.04
CA ALA A 48 -6.15 -3.82 -7.30
C ALA A 48 -6.96 -4.90 -6.56
N ALA A 49 -7.33 -4.66 -5.30
CA ALA A 49 -8.20 -5.55 -4.53
C ALA A 49 -9.59 -5.73 -5.17
N LEU A 50 -10.18 -4.66 -5.70
CA LEU A 50 -11.43 -4.75 -6.47
C LEU A 50 -11.27 -5.60 -7.73
N GLY A 51 -10.15 -5.45 -8.44
CA GLY A 51 -9.84 -6.26 -9.62
C GLY A 51 -9.70 -7.75 -9.28
N GLU A 52 -8.92 -8.07 -8.26
CA GLU A 52 -8.74 -9.44 -7.78
C GLU A 52 -10.04 -10.04 -7.26
N ARG A 53 -10.87 -9.26 -6.56
CA ARG A 53 -12.20 -9.70 -6.17
C ARG A 53 -13.06 -9.98 -7.40
N TRP A 54 -13.09 -9.09 -8.39
CA TRP A 54 -14.06 -9.18 -9.48
C TRP A 54 -13.75 -10.30 -10.48
N VAL A 55 -12.52 -10.33 -10.99
CA VAL A 55 -12.10 -11.21 -12.10
C VAL A 55 -10.91 -12.10 -11.76
N GLY A 56 -10.31 -11.92 -10.58
CA GLY A 56 -9.10 -12.60 -10.16
C GLY A 56 -9.33 -13.65 -9.06
N ALA A 57 -8.33 -13.79 -8.19
CA ALA A 57 -8.28 -14.83 -7.17
C ALA A 57 -9.38 -14.70 -6.10
N GLY A 58 -9.95 -13.51 -5.93
CA GLY A 58 -11.02 -13.24 -4.97
C GLY A 58 -12.39 -13.78 -5.41
N ASN A 59 -12.60 -14.11 -6.69
CA ASN A 59 -13.78 -14.82 -7.21
C ASN A 59 -15.15 -14.33 -6.66
N ASN A 60 -15.35 -13.01 -6.70
CA ASN A 60 -16.50 -12.26 -6.19
C ASN A 60 -16.83 -12.50 -4.71
N ASN A 61 -15.90 -13.03 -3.90
CA ASN A 61 -16.12 -13.23 -2.47
C ASN A 61 -16.41 -11.87 -1.78
N PRO A 62 -17.39 -11.79 -0.87
CA PRO A 62 -17.67 -10.57 -0.12
C PRO A 62 -16.54 -10.16 0.83
N ASP A 63 -15.67 -11.09 1.23
CA ASP A 63 -14.61 -10.87 2.19
C ASP A 63 -13.25 -11.23 1.56
N VAL A 64 -12.47 -10.21 1.21
CA VAL A 64 -11.18 -10.36 0.54
C VAL A 64 -10.17 -9.41 1.16
N VAL A 65 -9.01 -9.95 1.55
CA VAL A 65 -7.83 -9.13 1.88
C VAL A 65 -6.82 -9.32 0.77
N PHE A 66 -6.49 -8.22 0.10
CA PHE A 66 -5.45 -8.16 -0.91
C PHE A 66 -4.20 -7.53 -0.31
N VAL A 67 -3.05 -8.16 -0.59
CA VAL A 67 -1.72 -7.67 -0.19
C VAL A 67 -0.85 -7.62 -1.44
N THR A 68 -0.29 -6.46 -1.74
CA THR A 68 0.67 -6.30 -2.83
C THR A 68 2.08 -6.14 -2.26
N LEU A 69 3.01 -6.93 -2.78
CA LEU A 69 4.43 -6.88 -2.45
C LEU A 69 5.19 -6.39 -3.68
N GLY A 70 5.80 -5.23 -3.59
CA GLY A 70 6.57 -4.62 -4.68
C GLY A 70 7.67 -3.72 -4.13
N THR A 71 7.78 -2.50 -4.66
CA THR A 71 8.65 -1.47 -4.09
C THR A 71 8.33 -1.21 -2.62
N GLY A 72 7.04 -1.20 -2.28
CA GLY A 72 6.51 -1.15 -0.93
C GLY A 72 5.56 -2.31 -0.64
N VAL A 73 4.81 -2.20 0.47
CA VAL A 73 3.73 -3.14 0.81
C VAL A 73 2.41 -2.37 0.88
N GLY A 74 1.48 -2.69 -0.02
CA GLY A 74 0.15 -2.09 -0.05
C GLY A 74 -0.93 -3.11 0.30
N GLY A 75 -2.13 -2.64 0.63
CA GLY A 75 -3.27 -3.50 0.89
C GLY A 75 -4.61 -2.90 0.47
N GLY A 76 -5.57 -3.80 0.26
CA GLY A 76 -6.98 -3.45 0.09
C GLY A 76 -7.85 -4.46 0.81
N ILE A 77 -8.83 -3.98 1.57
CA ILE A 77 -9.69 -4.82 2.41
C ILE A 77 -11.13 -4.66 1.92
N ILE A 78 -11.77 -5.77 1.58
CA ILE A 78 -13.18 -5.85 1.23
C ILE A 78 -13.84 -6.71 2.30
N ALA A 79 -14.89 -6.18 2.93
CA ALA A 79 -15.68 -6.88 3.94
C ALA A 79 -17.17 -6.65 3.70
N ASP A 80 -17.96 -7.71 3.81
CA ASP A 80 -19.40 -7.69 3.48
C ASP A 80 -19.67 -7.09 2.08
N GLY A 81 -18.78 -7.39 1.12
CA GLY A 81 -18.83 -6.90 -0.26
C GLY A 81 -18.45 -5.44 -0.46
N ASN A 82 -18.08 -4.72 0.60
CA ASN A 82 -17.72 -3.31 0.58
C ASN A 82 -16.22 -3.10 0.78
N LEU A 83 -15.61 -2.26 -0.07
CA LEU A 83 -14.22 -1.85 0.10
C LEU A 83 -14.10 -0.92 1.33
N ILE A 84 -13.11 -1.18 2.18
CA ILE A 84 -12.88 -0.46 3.44
C ILE A 84 -11.86 0.65 3.22
N HIS A 85 -12.32 1.91 3.33
CA HIS A 85 -11.48 3.09 3.17
C HIS A 85 -10.93 3.65 4.49
N GLY A 86 -11.60 3.40 5.61
CA GLY A 86 -11.32 4.08 6.88
C GLY A 86 -11.67 5.58 6.86
N VAL A 87 -11.61 6.23 8.03
CA VAL A 87 -12.05 7.64 8.18
C VAL A 87 -11.20 8.63 7.38
N ALA A 88 -9.93 8.31 7.13
CA ALA A 88 -8.97 9.16 6.44
C ALA A 88 -8.52 8.61 5.09
N GLY A 89 -9.22 7.62 4.53
CA GLY A 89 -8.83 6.98 3.26
C GLY A 89 -7.59 6.08 3.35
N ALA A 90 -7.22 5.65 4.56
CA ALA A 90 -6.03 4.85 4.87
C ALA A 90 -6.36 3.47 5.51
N GLY A 91 -7.57 2.96 5.30
CA GLY A 91 -8.06 1.73 5.95
C GLY A 91 -7.33 0.43 5.52
N GLY A 92 -6.64 0.47 4.37
CA GLY A 92 -5.90 -0.66 3.81
C GLY A 92 -4.37 -0.58 3.94
N GLU A 93 -3.84 0.36 4.73
CA GLU A 93 -2.39 0.63 4.88
C GLU A 93 -1.65 -0.44 5.70
N ILE A 94 -1.82 -1.71 5.33
CA ILE A 94 -1.28 -2.88 6.03
C ILE A 94 0.26 -2.92 6.03
N GLY A 95 0.90 -2.28 5.05
CA GLY A 95 2.36 -2.15 5.00
C GLY A 95 2.93 -1.42 6.20
N HIS A 96 2.14 -0.58 6.87
CA HIS A 96 2.55 0.20 8.03
C HIS A 96 2.17 -0.43 9.38
N ILE A 97 1.60 -1.63 9.39
CA ILE A 97 1.40 -2.41 10.62
C ILE A 97 2.76 -2.68 11.26
N ILE A 98 2.91 -2.37 12.55
CA ILE A 98 4.11 -2.65 13.32
C ILE A 98 4.16 -4.15 13.63
N VAL A 99 5.13 -4.84 13.05
CA VAL A 99 5.38 -6.28 13.25
C VAL A 99 6.62 -6.56 14.11
N GLU A 100 7.50 -5.57 14.25
CA GLU A 100 8.70 -5.64 15.10
C GLU A 100 8.87 -4.35 15.92
N PRO A 101 8.21 -4.24 17.09
CA PRO A 101 8.08 -2.97 17.82
C PRO A 101 9.39 -2.49 18.47
N ASP A 102 10.24 -3.41 18.92
CA ASP A 102 11.41 -3.06 19.73
C ASP A 102 12.67 -2.89 18.86
N THR A 103 12.91 -3.83 17.95
CA THR A 103 14.16 -3.94 17.17
C THR A 103 13.97 -3.69 15.68
N GLY A 104 12.80 -3.19 15.27
CA GLY A 104 12.44 -3.06 13.86
C GLY A 104 13.28 -2.05 13.08
N PHE A 105 13.19 -2.06 11.75
CA PHE A 105 13.86 -1.05 10.95
C PHE A 105 13.04 0.25 10.87
N GLU A 106 13.73 1.37 10.64
CA GLU A 106 13.07 2.65 10.33
C GLU A 106 12.25 2.55 9.04
N CYS A 107 11.01 3.06 9.10
CA CYS A 107 10.10 3.17 7.98
C CYS A 107 10.00 4.62 7.50
N THR A 108 9.81 4.81 6.20
CA THR A 108 9.66 6.14 5.58
C THR A 108 8.39 6.87 6.04
N CYS A 109 7.40 6.16 6.60
CA CYS A 109 6.21 6.78 7.19
C CYS A 109 6.48 7.48 8.54
N GLY A 110 7.68 7.33 9.11
CA GLY A 110 8.09 7.93 10.39
C GLY A 110 7.97 7.00 11.60
N ASN A 111 7.42 5.79 11.42
CA ASN A 111 7.41 4.74 12.46
C ASN A 111 8.60 3.79 12.33
N LYS A 112 8.76 2.89 13.30
CA LYS A 112 9.73 1.79 13.31
C LYS A 112 9.01 0.44 13.28
N GLY A 113 9.58 -0.53 12.57
CA GLY A 113 9.11 -1.93 12.60
C GLY A 113 7.89 -2.24 11.75
N CYS A 114 7.57 -1.39 10.77
CA CYS A 114 6.47 -1.64 9.84
C CYS A 114 6.72 -2.90 8.98
N LEU A 115 5.66 -3.63 8.64
CA LEU A 115 5.68 -4.80 7.75
C LEU A 115 6.44 -4.54 6.44
N GLU A 116 6.26 -3.36 5.85
CA GLU A 116 6.95 -2.95 4.63
C GLU A 116 8.48 -3.05 4.73
N THR A 117 9.04 -2.79 5.92
CA THR A 117 10.49 -2.76 6.14
C THR A 117 11.14 -4.15 6.08
N VAL A 118 10.33 -5.20 6.11
CA VAL A 118 10.77 -6.61 6.09
C VAL A 118 10.19 -7.40 4.91
N ALA A 119 9.03 -7.00 4.38
CA ALA A 119 8.30 -7.77 3.37
C ALA A 119 8.26 -7.13 1.96
N SER A 120 8.61 -5.84 1.80
CA SER A 120 8.79 -5.26 0.46
C SER A 120 10.03 -5.85 -0.23
N ALA A 121 10.18 -5.61 -1.53
CA ALA A 121 11.40 -6.00 -2.25
C ALA A 121 12.67 -5.43 -1.60
N THR A 122 12.64 -4.17 -1.15
CA THR A 122 13.76 -3.56 -0.43
C THR A 122 13.88 -4.07 1.01
N GLY A 123 12.75 -4.43 1.64
CA GLY A 123 12.70 -5.01 2.97
C GLY A 123 13.35 -6.40 3.04
N VAL A 124 13.05 -7.28 2.08
CA VAL A 124 13.68 -8.62 2.00
C VAL A 124 15.20 -8.50 1.84
N VAL A 125 15.67 -7.59 0.99
CA VAL A 125 17.12 -7.33 0.83
C VAL A 125 17.74 -6.80 2.13
N ARG A 126 17.04 -5.91 2.84
CA ARG A 126 17.49 -5.35 4.12
C ARG A 126 17.63 -6.42 5.19
N VAL A 127 16.62 -7.27 5.35
CA VAL A 127 16.63 -8.40 6.29
C VAL A 127 17.77 -9.36 5.97
N ALA A 128 17.92 -9.74 4.69
CA ALA A 128 18.98 -10.65 4.27
C ALA A 128 20.39 -10.10 4.58
N ARG A 129 20.62 -8.79 4.37
CA ARG A 129 21.89 -8.14 4.71
C ARG A 129 22.15 -8.12 6.21
N HIS A 130 21.15 -7.72 6.99
CA HIS A 130 21.26 -7.67 8.45
C HIS A 130 21.60 -9.03 9.04
N LEU A 131 20.88 -10.08 8.63
CA LEU A 131 21.15 -11.45 9.07
C LEU A 131 22.52 -11.98 8.59
N ALA A 132 22.99 -11.55 7.42
CA ALA A 132 24.31 -11.94 6.93
C ALA A 132 25.46 -11.28 7.71
N GLU A 133 25.26 -10.06 8.22
CA GLU A 133 26.24 -9.37 9.07
C GLU A 133 26.34 -10.00 10.47
N GLU A 134 25.23 -10.50 11.01
CA GLU A 134 25.18 -11.19 12.30
C GLU A 134 25.61 -12.67 12.23
N TYR A 135 25.80 -13.20 11.03
CA TYR A 135 26.13 -14.62 10.86
C TYR A 135 27.60 -14.91 11.18
N GLU A 136 27.86 -15.48 12.36
CA GLU A 136 29.19 -15.93 12.80
C GLU A 136 29.58 -17.36 12.32
N GLY A 137 28.74 -18.02 11.52
CA GLY A 137 28.96 -19.40 11.08
C GLY A 137 29.78 -19.57 9.80
N ILE A 138 30.03 -20.83 9.41
CA ILE A 138 30.61 -21.18 8.10
C ILE A 138 29.47 -21.40 7.11
N SER A 139 29.35 -20.52 6.13
CA SER A 139 28.39 -20.70 5.03
C SER A 139 28.80 -21.87 4.15
N SER A 140 27.88 -22.79 3.87
CA SER A 140 28.08 -23.90 2.92
C SER A 140 28.09 -23.45 1.45
N ILE A 141 27.85 -22.16 1.19
CA ILE A 141 27.77 -21.54 -0.14
C ILE A 141 29.06 -20.75 -0.45
N LYS A 142 30.02 -20.67 0.48
CA LYS A 142 31.35 -20.09 0.25
C LYS A 142 32.38 -21.15 -0.12
#